data_AF-A0A9X1YFH2-F1
#
_entry.id   AF-A0A9X1YFH2-F1
#
_cell.length_a   1.000
_cell.length_b   1.000
_cell.length_c   1.000
_cell.angle_alpha   90.00
_cell.angle_beta   90.00
_cell.angle_gamma   90.00
#
_symmetry.space_group_name_H-M   'P 1'
#
loop_
_entity.id
_entity.type
_entity.pdbx_description
1 polymer ?
#
loop_
_entity_poly.entity_id
_entity_poly.type
_entity_poly.pdbx_seq_one_letter_code
_entity_poly.pdbx_strand_id
1 'polypeptide(L)'
;MRAILPRRALVSVAALAAAPTGVAPTADAALLATCAEYHAARAELLAAPDDTAMDAADERQDAARERLVDLPACTPEGLVAKARVIAVDLPPAARDFDLSPENDEIRLVLSLVRDIVRLLPQAGA
;
A
#
# COMPACT_ATOMS: atom_id res chain seq x y z
N MET A 1 16.91 67.77 -15.06
CA MET A 1 16.23 66.96 -16.09
C MET A 1 15.43 65.87 -15.39
N ARG A 2 14.12 65.80 -15.66
CA ARG A 2 13.16 64.80 -15.16
C ARG A 2 13.11 63.59 -16.11
N ALA A 3 12.98 62.37 -15.58
CA ALA A 3 12.27 61.21 -16.17
C ALA A 3 12.23 60.07 -15.12
N ILE A 4 11.16 59.92 -14.32
CA ILE A 4 9.90 59.18 -14.57
C ILE A 4 10.11 57.65 -14.59
N LEU A 5 9.70 56.97 -13.49
CA LEU A 5 9.43 55.53 -13.43
C LEU A 5 8.17 55.18 -14.25
N PRO A 6 8.13 53.99 -14.89
CA PRO A 6 6.91 53.20 -15.01
C PRO A 6 7.14 51.79 -14.39
N ARG A 7 6.34 51.30 -13.43
CA ARG A 7 4.90 50.98 -13.40
C ARG A 7 4.58 49.59 -13.96
N ARG A 8 4.38 48.64 -13.02
CA ARG A 8 3.58 47.38 -13.09
C ARG A 8 4.25 46.22 -13.86
N ALA A 9 4.09 44.95 -13.47
CA ALA A 9 2.92 44.32 -12.87
C ALA A 9 3.29 43.24 -11.83
N LEU A 10 2.61 43.30 -10.68
CA LEU A 10 2.47 42.16 -9.79
C LEU A 10 1.58 41.15 -10.50
N VAL A 11 2.16 40.03 -10.92
CA VAL A 11 1.39 38.86 -11.39
C VAL A 11 0.82 38.21 -10.15
N SER A 12 -0.44 38.49 -9.86
CA SER A 12 -1.23 37.75 -8.88
C SER A 12 -1.48 36.36 -9.44
N VAL A 13 -0.67 35.38 -9.02
CA VAL A 13 -1.00 33.96 -9.23
C VAL A 13 -2.19 33.66 -8.33
N ALA A 14 -3.38 33.70 -8.91
CA ALA A 14 -4.58 33.16 -8.28
C ALA A 14 -4.37 31.64 -8.14
N ALA A 15 -3.96 31.21 -6.95
CA ALA A 15 -4.01 29.81 -6.57
C ALA A 15 -5.49 29.41 -6.55
N LEU A 16 -5.94 28.78 -7.64
CA LEU A 16 -7.22 28.11 -7.70
C LEU A 16 -7.13 26.93 -6.74
N ALA A 17 -7.54 27.13 -5.49
CA ALA A 17 -7.73 26.06 -4.53
C ALA A 17 -8.87 25.18 -5.05
N ALA A 18 -8.52 24.15 -5.82
CA ALA A 18 -9.43 23.06 -6.12
C ALA A 18 -9.84 22.47 -4.76
N ALA A 19 -11.10 22.69 -4.38
CA ALA A 19 -11.67 22.02 -3.23
C ALA A 19 -11.48 20.51 -3.43
N PRO A 20 -10.98 19.76 -2.44
CA PRO A 20 -10.87 18.32 -2.56
C PRO A 20 -12.28 17.77 -2.77
N THR A 21 -12.57 17.32 -3.99
CA THR A 21 -13.72 16.47 -4.25
C THR A 21 -13.50 15.22 -3.40
N GLY A 22 -14.20 15.14 -2.29
CA GLY A 22 -14.16 14.00 -1.37
C GLY A 22 -14.63 12.76 -2.11
N VAL A 23 -13.70 12.07 -2.76
CA VAL A 23 -13.91 10.70 -3.22
C VAL A 23 -14.11 9.90 -1.95
N ALA A 24 -15.31 9.37 -1.76
CA ALA A 24 -15.58 8.46 -0.67
C ALA A 24 -14.54 7.33 -0.73
N PRO A 25 -13.90 6.96 0.40
CA PRO A 25 -12.92 5.89 0.40
C PRO A 25 -13.56 4.64 -0.22
N THR A 26 -12.88 4.05 -1.21
CA THR A 26 -13.30 2.78 -1.79
C THR A 26 -13.32 1.70 -0.70
N ALA A 27 -14.10 0.63 -0.92
CA ALA A 27 -14.21 -0.46 0.05
C ALA A 27 -12.85 -1.01 0.51
N ASP A 28 -11.85 -0.98 -0.39
CA ASP A 28 -10.49 -1.47 -0.14
C ASP A 28 -9.45 -0.34 0.03
N ALA A 29 -9.85 0.92 0.24
CA ALA A 29 -8.90 2.04 0.28
C ALA A 29 -7.77 1.84 1.31
N ALA A 30 -8.10 1.33 2.50
CA ALA A 30 -7.11 1.02 3.54
C ALA A 30 -6.20 -0.16 3.17
N LEU A 31 -6.75 -1.19 2.51
CA LEU A 31 -5.99 -2.34 2.02
C LEU A 31 -4.98 -1.87 0.96
N LEU A 32 -5.44 -1.11 -0.04
CA LEU A 32 -4.61 -0.61 -1.14
C LEU A 32 -3.50 0.32 -0.64
N ALA A 33 -3.81 1.19 0.33
CA ALA A 33 -2.81 2.04 0.97
C ALA A 33 -1.75 1.20 1.70
N THR A 34 -2.16 0.17 2.45
CA THR A 34 -1.24 -0.72 3.17
C THR A 34 -0.38 -1.55 2.19
N CYS A 35 -0.94 -2.03 1.08
CA CYS A 35 -0.16 -2.69 0.02
C CYS A 35 0.89 -1.74 -0.59
N ALA A 36 0.55 -0.46 -0.80
CA ALA A 36 1.50 0.53 -1.32
C ALA A 36 2.62 0.82 -0.31
N GLU A 37 2.29 0.92 0.98
CA GLU A 37 3.26 1.10 2.05
C GLU A 37 4.23 -0.09 2.13
N TYR A 38 3.72 -1.32 2.09
CA TYR A 38 4.52 -2.54 2.04
C TYR A 38 5.53 -2.51 0.87
N HIS A 39 5.06 -2.18 -0.34
CA HIS A 39 5.93 -2.13 -1.52
C HIS A 39 6.97 -1.01 -1.46
N ALA A 40 6.61 0.14 -0.86
CA ALA A 40 7.54 1.24 -0.64
C ALA A 40 8.65 0.84 0.35
N ALA A 41 8.27 0.28 1.51
CA ALA A 41 9.21 -0.19 2.52
C ALA A 41 10.18 -1.24 1.95
N ARG A 42 9.66 -2.19 1.16
CA ARG A 42 10.51 -3.18 0.47
C ARG A 42 11.45 -2.54 -0.56
N ALA A 43 10.97 -1.57 -1.33
CA ALA A 43 11.83 -0.88 -2.29
C ALA A 43 12.96 -0.12 -1.59
N GLU A 44 12.68 0.46 -0.42
CA GLU A 44 13.69 1.09 0.43
C GLU A 44 14.71 0.09 0.97
N LEU A 45 14.27 -1.08 1.46
CA LEU A 45 15.16 -2.18 1.88
C LEU A 45 16.13 -2.61 0.77
N LEU A 46 15.61 -2.77 -0.46
CA LEU A 46 16.42 -3.18 -1.61
C LEU A 46 17.39 -2.07 -2.08
N ALA A 47 17.12 -0.82 -1.74
CA ALA A 47 17.93 0.34 -2.12
C ALA A 47 18.84 0.83 -0.99
N ALA A 48 18.70 0.30 0.22
CA ALA A 48 19.41 0.77 1.41
C ALA A 48 20.94 0.54 1.27
N PRO A 49 21.76 1.60 1.48
CA PRO A 49 23.21 1.50 1.35
C PRO A 49 23.91 0.99 2.63
N ASP A 50 23.22 1.01 3.77
CA ASP A 50 23.74 0.61 5.08
C ASP A 50 22.65 -0.05 5.94
N ASP A 51 23.09 -0.74 7.00
CA ASP A 51 22.24 -1.59 7.85
C ASP A 51 21.20 -0.79 8.66
N THR A 52 21.47 0.46 9.04
CA THR A 52 20.53 1.25 9.86
C THR A 52 19.32 1.71 9.06
N ALA A 53 19.51 2.06 7.79
CA ALA A 53 18.39 2.34 6.89
C ALA A 53 17.56 1.08 6.58
N MET A 54 18.17 -0.11 6.68
CA MET A 54 17.47 -1.38 6.52
C MET A 54 16.50 -1.64 7.68
N ASP A 55 16.93 -1.51 8.93
CA ASP A 55 16.10 -1.83 10.10
C ASP A 55 14.75 -1.08 10.09
N ALA A 56 14.76 0.23 9.83
CA ALA A 56 13.54 1.04 9.80
C ALA A 56 12.61 0.75 8.61
N ALA A 57 13.17 0.22 7.50
CA ALA A 57 12.39 -0.20 6.36
C ALA A 57 11.83 -1.62 6.56
N ASP A 58 12.58 -2.48 7.24
CA ASP A 58 12.15 -3.83 7.64
C ASP A 58 10.96 -3.78 8.60
N GLU A 59 11.09 -3.00 9.68
CA GLU A 59 10.00 -2.80 10.66
C GLU A 59 8.71 -2.30 10.01
N ARG A 60 8.83 -1.39 9.02
CA ARG A 60 7.66 -0.89 8.27
C ARG A 60 7.07 -1.94 7.33
N GLN A 61 7.92 -2.72 6.66
CA GLN A 61 7.44 -3.79 5.78
C GLN A 61 6.66 -4.82 6.62
N ASP A 62 7.18 -5.19 7.79
CA ASP A 62 6.55 -6.15 8.69
C ASP A 62 5.25 -5.61 9.28
N ALA A 63 5.25 -4.38 9.80
CA ALA A 63 4.02 -3.76 10.31
C ALA A 63 2.94 -3.58 9.22
N ALA A 64 3.33 -3.38 7.96
CA ALA A 64 2.38 -3.37 6.84
C ALA A 64 1.85 -4.78 6.54
N ARG A 65 2.71 -5.79 6.56
CA ARG A 65 2.35 -7.20 6.36
C ARG A 65 1.36 -7.69 7.41
N GLU A 66 1.63 -7.43 8.68
CA GLU A 66 0.74 -7.75 9.80
C GLU A 66 -0.65 -7.12 9.59
N ARG A 67 -0.72 -5.83 9.25
CA ARG A 67 -2.00 -5.15 8.97
C ARG A 67 -2.75 -5.75 7.80
N LEU A 68 -2.05 -6.19 6.75
CA LEU A 68 -2.69 -6.81 5.58
C LEU A 68 -3.40 -8.13 5.92
N VAL A 69 -2.96 -8.85 6.97
CA VAL A 69 -3.64 -10.07 7.43
C VAL A 69 -5.09 -9.75 7.84
N ASP A 70 -5.29 -8.62 8.52
CA ASP A 70 -6.59 -8.25 9.11
C ASP A 70 -7.47 -7.41 8.19
N LEU A 71 -6.90 -6.81 7.13
CA LEU A 71 -7.66 -6.03 6.16
C LEU A 71 -8.30 -6.94 5.10
N PRO A 72 -9.64 -7.01 5.00
CA PRO A 72 -10.30 -7.83 4.00
C PRO A 72 -10.21 -7.18 2.62
N ALA A 73 -9.97 -7.99 1.60
CA ALA A 73 -10.20 -7.59 0.21
C ALA A 73 -11.66 -7.81 -0.17
N CYS A 74 -12.36 -6.72 -0.48
CA CYS A 74 -13.78 -6.70 -0.80
C CYS A 74 -14.05 -6.52 -2.31
N THR A 75 -13.01 -6.25 -3.09
CA THR A 75 -13.09 -6.07 -4.55
C THR A 75 -12.05 -6.93 -5.28
N PRO A 76 -12.25 -7.20 -6.58
CA PRO A 76 -11.23 -7.86 -7.40
C PRO A 76 -9.88 -7.14 -7.41
N GLU A 77 -9.89 -5.81 -7.37
CA GLU A 77 -8.67 -4.99 -7.29
C GLU A 77 -7.92 -5.23 -5.98
N GLY A 78 -8.63 -5.22 -4.85
CA GLY A 78 -8.06 -5.54 -3.54
C GLY A 78 -7.48 -6.96 -3.47
N LEU A 79 -8.19 -7.94 -4.04
CA LEU A 79 -7.68 -9.32 -4.12
C LEU A 79 -6.35 -9.38 -4.88
N VAL A 80 -6.27 -8.73 -6.03
CA VAL A 80 -5.04 -8.69 -6.85
C VAL A 80 -3.91 -7.97 -6.12
N ALA A 81 -4.19 -6.85 -5.46
CA ALA A 81 -3.18 -6.12 -4.70
C ALA A 81 -2.60 -6.97 -3.57
N LYS A 82 -3.46 -7.62 -2.77
CA LYS A 82 -3.05 -8.50 -1.67
C LYS A 82 -2.30 -9.74 -2.17
N ALA A 83 -2.72 -10.32 -3.30
CA ALA A 83 -2.04 -11.44 -3.94
C ALA A 83 -0.62 -11.08 -4.42
N ARG A 84 -0.38 -9.84 -4.86
CA ARG A 84 0.96 -9.38 -5.26
C ARG A 84 1.93 -9.31 -4.08
N VAL A 85 1.46 -8.91 -2.90
CA VAL A 85 2.27 -8.95 -1.67
C VAL A 85 2.64 -10.39 -1.34
N ILE A 86 1.66 -11.31 -1.34
CA ILE A 86 1.90 -12.74 -1.08
C ILE A 86 2.89 -13.35 -2.07
N ALA A 87 2.77 -13.05 -3.36
CA ALA A 87 3.65 -13.61 -4.39
C ALA A 87 5.12 -13.21 -4.19
N VAL A 88 5.36 -12.13 -3.47
CA VAL A 88 6.69 -11.61 -3.18
C VAL A 88 7.33 -12.28 -1.95
N ASP A 89 6.56 -12.56 -0.89
CA ASP A 89 7.08 -13.11 0.37
C ASP A 89 6.95 -14.63 0.53
N LEU A 90 5.97 -15.24 -0.14
CA LEU A 90 5.74 -16.68 0.01
C LEU A 90 6.90 -17.54 -0.52
N PRO A 91 7.58 -17.23 -1.65
CA PRO A 91 8.67 -18.06 -2.13
C PRO A 91 9.88 -18.13 -1.17
N PRO A 92 10.35 -17.02 -0.56
CA PRO A 92 11.32 -17.07 0.54
C PRO A 92 10.85 -17.92 1.72
N ALA A 93 9.66 -17.68 2.28
CA ALA A 93 9.16 -18.43 3.43
C ALA A 93 9.07 -19.94 3.16
N ALA A 94 8.62 -20.32 1.95
CA ALA A 94 8.57 -21.73 1.53
C ALA A 94 9.97 -22.36 1.37
N ARG A 95 10.99 -21.59 0.98
CA ARG A 95 12.38 -22.06 0.90
C ARG A 95 12.96 -22.30 2.30
N ASP A 96 12.59 -21.45 3.25
CA ASP A 96 13.08 -21.55 4.63
C ASP A 96 12.30 -22.59 5.46
N PHE A 97 11.31 -23.26 4.84
CA PHE A 97 10.46 -24.30 5.41
C PHE A 97 9.66 -23.87 6.64
N ASP A 98 9.52 -22.57 6.89
CA ASP A 98 8.63 -22.04 7.92
C ASP A 98 7.22 -21.87 7.36
N LEU A 99 6.48 -22.98 7.34
CA LEU A 99 5.06 -23.02 6.94
C LEU A 99 4.14 -23.19 8.16
N SER A 100 4.59 -22.72 9.32
CA SER A 100 3.80 -22.76 10.56
C SER A 100 2.54 -21.89 10.43
N PRO A 101 1.43 -22.24 11.10
CA PRO A 101 0.22 -21.40 11.08
C PRO A 101 0.40 -20.05 11.80
N GLU A 102 1.47 -19.91 12.59
CA GLU A 102 1.89 -18.67 13.22
C GLU A 102 2.67 -17.74 12.28
N ASN A 103 3.20 -18.26 11.16
CA ASN A 103 3.92 -17.49 10.17
C ASN A 103 2.98 -16.51 9.42
N ASP A 104 3.39 -15.25 9.33
CA ASP A 104 2.52 -14.18 8.81
C ASP A 104 2.26 -14.29 7.30
N GLU A 105 3.20 -14.84 6.52
CA GLU A 105 2.98 -15.13 5.10
C GLU A 105 1.85 -16.17 4.93
N ILE A 106 1.87 -17.22 5.75
CA ILE A 106 0.82 -18.25 5.74
C ILE A 106 -0.52 -17.66 6.17
N ARG A 107 -0.53 -16.85 7.24
CA ARG A 107 -1.75 -16.15 7.69
C ARG A 107 -2.29 -15.23 6.61
N LEU A 108 -1.42 -14.53 5.87
CA LEU A 108 -1.81 -13.65 4.78
C LEU A 108 -2.42 -14.44 3.60
N VAL A 109 -1.86 -15.60 3.25
CA VAL A 109 -2.43 -16.52 2.26
C VAL A 109 -3.82 -16.99 2.69
N LEU A 110 -3.98 -17.45 3.93
CA LEU A 110 -5.27 -17.91 4.45
C LEU A 110 -6.30 -16.78 4.48
N SER A 111 -5.87 -15.56 4.79
CA SER A 111 -6.69 -14.35 4.72
C SER A 111 -7.19 -14.09 3.28
N LEU A 112 -6.30 -14.16 2.29
CA LEU A 112 -6.68 -14.03 0.87
C LEU A 112 -7.67 -15.12 0.43
N VAL A 113 -7.45 -16.39 0.81
CA VAL A 113 -8.37 -17.49 0.48
C VAL A 113 -9.77 -17.21 1.03
N ARG A 114 -9.87 -16.71 2.27
CA ARG A 114 -11.15 -16.33 2.87
C ARG A 114 -11.83 -15.20 2.10
N ASP A 115 -11.07 -14.20 1.68
CA ASP A 115 -11.58 -13.08 0.89
C ASP A 115 -12.13 -13.55 -0.47
N ILE A 116 -11.41 -14.46 -1.15
CA ILE A 116 -11.87 -15.07 -2.41
C ILE A 116 -13.18 -15.83 -2.19
N VAL A 117 -13.25 -16.71 -1.19
CA VAL A 117 -14.45 -17.50 -0.90
C VAL A 117 -15.67 -16.61 -0.62
N ARG A 118 -15.46 -15.49 0.07
CA ARG A 118 -16.53 -14.51 0.36
C ARG A 118 -17.08 -13.84 -0.90
N LEU A 119 -16.23 -13.62 -1.91
CA LEU A 119 -16.59 -12.91 -3.14
C LEU A 119 -17.08 -13.85 -4.25
N LEU A 120 -16.85 -15.16 -4.12
CA LEU A 120 -17.43 -16.13 -5.04
C LEU A 120 -18.97 -16.11 -4.91
N PRO A 121 -19.70 -16.10 -6.04
CA PRO A 121 -21.14 -16.28 -6.02
C PRO A 121 -21.47 -17.57 -5.27
N GLN A 122 -22.29 -17.48 -4.22
CA GLN A 122 -22.82 -18.66 -3.54
C GLN A 122 -23.70 -19.40 -4.55
N ALA A 123 -23.16 -20.46 -5.16
CA ALA A 123 -23.88 -21.24 -6.14
C ALA A 123 -25.02 -22.00 -5.44
N GLY A 124 -26.21 -21.39 -5.40
CA GLY A 124 -27.48 -22.03 -5.04
C GLY A 124 -27.63 -22.38 -3.56
N ALA A 125 -28.32 -21.53 -2.82
CA ALA A 125 -29.13 -21.94 -1.67
C ALA A 125 -30.60 -21.84 -2.07
#